data_AF-A0A4Q6DU95-F1
#
_entry.id   AF-A0A4Q6DU95-F1
#
_cell.length_a   1.000
_cell.length_b   1.000
_cell.length_c   1.000
_cell.angle_alpha   90.00
_cell.angle_beta   90.00
_cell.angle_gamma   90.00
#
_symmetry.space_group_name_H-M   'P 1'
#
loop_
_entity.id
_entity.type
_entity.pdbx_description
1 polymer ?
#
loop_
_entity_poly.entity_id
_entity_poly.type
_entity_poly.pdbx_seq_one_letter_code
_entity_poly.pdbx_strand_id
1 'polypeptide(L)'
;MGHLHTTLHHNFFYNTSERNPCTRFGYMHVFNNYLKDVSGYGVGVTVDATVRTDNNYFEKVVRPIFTKFNSKPGFVSGESTNFFDEATGKTEISTSPSTWTPKRDYGYAAYLTSPQQAKIDVLDHAGPDYTKN
;
A
#
# COMPACT_ATOMS: atom_id res chain seq x y z
N MET A 1 -7.03 -12.74 -17.30
CA MET A 1 -6.88 -11.86 -16.12
C MET A 1 -6.26 -12.68 -15.00
N GLY A 2 -5.30 -12.13 -14.25
CA GLY A 2 -4.50 -12.89 -13.28
C GLY A 2 -5.30 -13.45 -12.11
N HIS A 3 -4.92 -14.62 -11.61
CA HIS A 3 -5.59 -15.32 -10.50
C HIS A 3 -5.14 -14.86 -9.10
N LEU A 4 -4.10 -14.02 -9.03
CA LEU A 4 -3.53 -13.57 -7.76
C LEU A 4 -4.46 -12.55 -7.09
N HIS A 5 -4.99 -12.94 -5.94
CA HIS A 5 -5.69 -12.07 -4.99
C HIS A 5 -4.88 -12.07 -3.69
N THR A 6 -4.37 -10.91 -3.30
CA THR A 6 -3.51 -10.79 -2.12
C THR A 6 -3.88 -9.57 -1.31
N THR A 7 -3.71 -9.66 0.00
CA THR A 7 -3.93 -8.56 0.93
C THR A 7 -2.66 -8.33 1.73
N LEU A 8 -2.18 -7.10 1.75
CA LEU A 8 -1.11 -6.65 2.65
C LEU A 8 -1.71 -5.66 3.64
N HIS A 9 -1.69 -6.00 4.93
CA HIS A 9 -2.15 -5.10 5.97
C HIS A 9 -1.32 -5.12 7.22
N HIS A 10 -1.28 -3.98 7.92
CA HIS A 10 -0.56 -3.81 9.18
C HIS A 10 0.91 -4.22 9.13
N ASN A 11 1.56 -4.01 7.97
CA ASN A 11 3.00 -4.21 7.82
C ASN A 11 3.76 -2.91 8.09
N PHE A 12 4.98 -3.05 8.62
CA PHE A 12 5.95 -1.95 8.71
C PHE A 12 7.04 -2.10 7.64
N PHE A 13 7.05 -1.19 6.67
CA PHE A 13 8.11 -1.09 5.67
C PHE A 13 9.06 0.04 6.05
N TYR A 14 10.21 -0.30 6.61
CA TYR A 14 11.16 0.67 7.15
C TYR A 14 12.51 0.60 6.46
N ASN A 15 13.06 1.76 6.07
CA ASN A 15 14.41 1.89 5.50
C ASN A 15 14.63 0.97 4.29
N THR A 16 13.68 1.00 3.35
CA THR A 16 13.70 0.19 2.12
C THR A 16 13.94 1.07 0.90
N SER A 17 14.28 0.44 -0.24
CA SER A 17 14.39 1.14 -1.51
C SER A 17 13.07 1.18 -2.27
N GLU A 18 12.50 0.01 -2.56
CA GLU A 18 11.34 -0.11 -3.43
C GLU A 18 10.55 -1.40 -3.18
N ARG A 19 9.39 -1.52 -3.85
CA ARG A 19 8.56 -2.74 -3.92
C ARG A 19 7.87 -3.11 -2.60
N ASN A 20 7.15 -2.15 -2.03
CA ASN A 20 6.43 -2.30 -0.76
C ASN A 20 4.89 -2.23 -0.91
N PRO A 21 4.21 -3.06 -1.74
CA PRO A 21 4.70 -4.10 -2.66
C PRO A 21 4.95 -3.56 -4.08
N CYS A 22 5.41 -4.42 -5.01
CA CYS A 22 5.30 -4.19 -6.45
C CYS A 22 4.43 -5.27 -7.10
N THR A 23 3.23 -4.89 -7.55
CA THR A 23 2.24 -5.82 -8.08
C THR A 23 2.27 -5.86 -9.61
N ARG A 24 2.23 -7.09 -10.15
CA ARG A 24 2.12 -7.39 -11.58
C ARG A 24 0.98 -8.38 -11.76
N PHE A 25 0.07 -8.08 -12.69
CA PHE A 25 -1.17 -8.83 -12.90
C PHE A 25 -2.08 -8.91 -11.65
N GLY A 26 -3.34 -9.32 -11.83
CA GLY A 26 -4.25 -9.63 -10.72
C GLY A 26 -4.69 -8.42 -9.89
N TYR A 27 -5.18 -8.72 -8.68
CA TYR A 27 -5.77 -7.75 -7.77
C TYR A 27 -5.09 -7.81 -6.39
N MET A 28 -4.81 -6.64 -5.81
CA MET A 28 -4.25 -6.58 -4.46
C MET A 28 -4.91 -5.50 -3.63
N HIS A 29 -5.12 -5.79 -2.36
CA HIS A 29 -5.58 -4.82 -1.37
C HIS A 29 -4.43 -4.50 -0.41
N VAL A 30 -4.02 -3.24 -0.37
CA VAL A 30 -2.93 -2.76 0.48
C VAL A 30 -3.54 -1.76 1.47
N PHE A 31 -3.70 -2.14 2.73
CA PHE A 31 -4.36 -1.26 3.70
C PHE A 31 -3.71 -1.21 5.08
N ASN A 32 -3.84 -0.09 5.78
CA ASN A 32 -3.31 0.08 7.14
C ASN A 32 -1.81 -0.29 7.30
N ASN A 33 -1.00 -0.14 6.24
CA ASN A 33 0.45 -0.34 6.36
C ASN A 33 1.13 0.98 6.72
N TYR A 34 2.27 0.89 7.39
CA TYR A 34 3.14 2.02 7.65
C TYR A 34 4.41 1.90 6.81
N LEU A 35 4.66 2.89 5.95
CA LEU A 35 5.86 2.97 5.12
C LEU A 35 6.69 4.16 5.59
N LYS A 36 7.94 3.93 5.99
CA LYS A 36 8.84 4.95 6.53
C LYS A 36 10.22 4.89 5.88
N ASP A 37 10.75 6.04 5.50
CA ASP A 37 12.11 6.20 4.96
C ASP A 37 12.33 5.31 3.72
N VAL A 38 11.48 5.47 2.71
CA VAL A 38 11.54 4.69 1.46
C VAL A 38 12.18 5.53 0.36
N SER A 39 13.40 5.16 -0.03
CA SER A 39 14.26 5.97 -0.91
C SER A 39 13.86 5.96 -2.40
N GLY A 40 13.05 4.99 -2.83
CA GLY A 40 12.62 4.82 -4.22
C GLY A 40 11.11 5.01 -4.39
N TYR A 41 10.33 3.96 -4.15
CA TYR A 41 8.86 4.00 -4.18
C TYR A 41 8.22 3.05 -3.19
N GLY A 42 7.02 3.40 -2.70
CA GLY A 42 6.21 2.55 -1.81
C GLY A 42 5.49 1.46 -2.59
N VAL A 43 4.24 1.74 -2.97
CA VAL A 43 3.37 0.81 -3.71
C VAL A 43 3.60 0.97 -5.21
N GLY A 44 4.14 -0.07 -5.84
CA GLY A 44 4.32 -0.15 -7.30
C GLY A 44 3.21 -0.94 -7.97
N VAL A 45 2.63 -0.43 -9.06
CA VAL A 45 1.54 -1.12 -9.78
C VAL A 45 1.79 -1.14 -11.29
N THR A 46 1.96 -2.35 -11.84
CA THR A 46 2.38 -2.55 -13.23
C THR A 46 1.69 -3.75 -13.87
N VAL A 47 1.83 -3.88 -15.19
CA VAL A 47 1.39 -5.01 -16.02
C VAL A 47 -0.07 -5.37 -15.76
N ASP A 48 -0.94 -4.37 -15.98
CA ASP A 48 -2.41 -4.49 -15.89
C ASP A 48 -2.92 -4.98 -14.51
N ALA A 49 -2.09 -4.92 -13.46
CA ALA A 49 -2.54 -5.14 -12.09
C ALA A 49 -3.51 -4.04 -11.66
N THR A 50 -4.41 -4.35 -10.74
CA THR A 50 -5.24 -3.35 -10.05
C THR A 50 -5.01 -3.43 -8.55
N VAL A 51 -4.66 -2.30 -7.93
CA VAL A 51 -4.42 -2.23 -6.48
C VAL A 51 -5.36 -1.23 -5.83
N ARG A 52 -6.05 -1.67 -4.77
CA ARG A 52 -6.74 -0.79 -3.83
C ARG A 52 -5.76 -0.43 -2.73
N THR A 53 -5.53 0.86 -2.51
CA THR A 53 -4.80 1.37 -1.34
C THR A 53 -5.80 1.98 -0.37
N ASP A 54 -5.92 1.46 0.85
CA ASP A 54 -6.81 2.01 1.88
C ASP A 54 -6.05 2.39 3.15
N ASN A 55 -6.14 3.64 3.57
CA ASN A 55 -5.67 4.10 4.89
C ASN A 55 -4.21 3.73 5.26
N ASN A 56 -3.29 3.68 4.30
CA ASN A 56 -1.87 3.51 4.61
C ASN A 56 -1.26 4.84 5.08
N TYR A 57 -0.22 4.76 5.91
CA TYR A 57 0.56 5.91 6.35
C TYR A 57 1.92 5.92 5.66
N PHE A 58 2.20 6.97 4.88
CA PHE A 58 3.48 7.17 4.22
C PHE A 58 4.25 8.29 4.94
N GLU A 59 5.46 7.96 5.42
CA GLU A 59 6.39 8.88 6.06
C GLU A 59 7.73 8.89 5.30
N LYS A 60 8.18 10.05 4.80
CA LYS A 60 9.45 10.19 4.08
C LYS A 60 9.60 9.16 2.94
N VAL A 61 8.55 9.00 2.14
CA VAL A 61 8.55 8.11 0.96
C VAL A 61 8.70 8.93 -0.31
N VAL A 62 9.70 8.66 -1.14
CA VAL A 62 10.00 9.47 -2.34
C VAL A 62 8.84 9.46 -3.35
N ARG A 63 8.29 8.28 -3.64
CA ARG A 63 7.09 8.09 -4.48
C ARG A 63 6.15 7.11 -3.80
N PRO A 64 5.17 7.56 -2.99
CA PRO A 64 4.37 6.66 -2.17
C PRO A 64 3.55 5.66 -2.99
N ILE A 65 3.01 6.07 -4.14
CA ILE A 65 2.34 5.19 -5.11
C ILE A 65 2.88 5.50 -6.50
N PHE A 66 3.34 4.49 -7.23
CA PHE A 66 4.06 4.67 -8.50
C PHE A 66 3.64 3.66 -9.57
N THR A 67 3.37 4.13 -10.79
CA THR A 67 3.07 3.26 -11.94
C THR A 67 3.94 3.55 -13.17
N LYS A 68 4.70 4.66 -13.17
CA LYS A 68 5.48 5.15 -14.33
C LYS A 68 6.87 4.52 -14.50
N PHE A 69 7.11 3.32 -13.97
CA PHE A 69 8.40 2.61 -14.11
C PHE A 69 8.33 1.38 -15.01
N ASN A 70 7.19 1.13 -15.65
CA ASN A 70 7.02 0.04 -16.62
C ASN A 70 6.24 0.54 -17.84
N SER A 71 6.54 -0.01 -19.03
CA SER A 71 5.82 0.32 -20.27
C SER A 71 4.35 -0.10 -20.24
N LYS A 72 3.98 -1.02 -19.34
CA LYS A 72 2.60 -1.40 -19.02
C LYS A 72 2.30 -0.98 -17.58
N PRO A 73 1.70 0.20 -17.34
CA PRO A 73 1.29 0.58 -15.99
C PRO A 73 0.10 -0.28 -15.54
N GLY A 74 -0.15 -0.33 -14.23
CA GLY A 74 -1.42 -0.86 -13.71
C GLY A 74 -2.27 0.26 -13.12
N PHE A 75 -3.38 -0.13 -12.50
CA PHE A 75 -4.43 0.77 -12.05
C PHE A 75 -4.50 0.84 -10.53
N VAL A 76 -4.83 2.02 -10.01
CA VAL A 76 -4.92 2.28 -8.57
C VAL A 76 -6.30 2.81 -8.22
N SER A 77 -6.85 2.37 -7.10
CA SER A 77 -8.04 2.95 -6.46
C SER A 77 -7.74 3.26 -4.99
N GLY A 78 -8.51 4.19 -4.40
CA GLY A 78 -8.41 4.51 -2.96
C GLY A 78 -7.25 5.42 -2.55
N GLU A 79 -6.48 5.97 -3.50
CA GLU A 79 -5.33 6.86 -3.22
C GLU A 79 -5.65 7.94 -2.17
N SER A 80 -6.80 8.60 -2.29
CA SER A 80 -7.24 9.69 -1.42
C SER A 80 -7.56 9.29 0.02
N THR A 81 -7.54 8.01 0.35
CA THR A 81 -7.78 7.50 1.70
C THR A 81 -6.50 7.41 2.53
N ASN A 82 -5.33 7.42 1.88
CA ASN A 82 -4.05 7.33 2.55
C ASN A 82 -3.65 8.66 3.18
N PHE A 83 -2.73 8.59 4.13
CA PHE A 83 -2.06 9.77 4.68
C PHE A 83 -0.63 9.85 4.18
N PHE A 84 -0.24 11.02 3.69
CA PHE A 84 1.11 11.34 3.25
C PHE A 84 1.65 12.43 4.18
N ASP A 85 2.71 12.14 4.92
CA ASP A 85 3.34 13.12 5.79
C ASP A 85 3.96 14.28 4.99
N GLU A 86 4.30 15.37 5.67
CA GLU A 86 4.87 16.57 5.05
C GLU A 86 6.15 16.30 4.24
N ALA A 87 6.99 15.36 4.68
CA ALA A 87 8.22 14.97 4.01
C ALA A 87 8.03 13.88 2.93
N THR A 88 6.80 13.41 2.71
CA THR A 88 6.49 12.43 1.66
C THR A 88 6.37 13.11 0.30
N GLY A 89 6.96 12.49 -0.72
CA GLY A 89 6.88 12.96 -2.10
C GLY A 89 5.50 12.73 -2.73
N LYS A 90 5.42 12.93 -4.05
CA LYS A 90 4.14 12.85 -4.77
C LYS A 90 3.89 11.44 -5.29
N THR A 91 2.62 11.04 -5.28
CA THR A 91 2.18 9.89 -6.07
C THR A 91 2.36 10.17 -7.56
N GLU A 92 2.66 9.13 -8.31
CA GLU A 92 2.93 9.20 -9.75
C GLU A 92 2.21 8.06 -10.47
N ILE A 93 0.90 8.26 -10.65
CA ILE A 93 -0.01 7.34 -11.32
C ILE A 93 -0.23 7.82 -12.77
N SER A 94 -0.11 6.92 -13.75
CA SER A 94 -0.22 7.22 -15.19
C SER A 94 -1.51 6.74 -15.85
N THR A 95 -2.33 5.97 -15.14
CA THR A 95 -3.63 5.51 -15.62
C THR A 95 -4.75 6.31 -14.99
N SER A 96 -5.94 6.32 -15.60
CA SER A 96 -7.14 6.77 -14.92
C SER A 96 -7.35 5.98 -13.61
N PRO A 97 -7.91 6.61 -12.56
CA PRO A 97 -8.24 5.92 -11.32
C PRO A 97 -9.18 4.72 -11.59
N SER A 98 -8.89 3.60 -10.95
CA SER A 98 -9.79 2.45 -10.93
C SER A 98 -10.94 2.69 -9.94
N THR A 99 -12.08 2.09 -10.21
CA THR A 99 -13.22 2.02 -9.28
C THR A 99 -13.25 0.72 -8.48
N TRP A 100 -12.30 -0.20 -8.73
CA TRP A 100 -12.27 -1.50 -8.07
C TRP A 100 -12.12 -1.34 -6.56
N THR A 101 -12.93 -2.08 -5.82
CA THR A 101 -12.81 -2.27 -4.38
C THR A 101 -12.77 -3.77 -4.07
N PRO A 102 -12.03 -4.21 -3.05
CA PRO A 102 -12.05 -5.59 -2.62
C PRO A 102 -13.47 -5.99 -2.22
N LYS A 103 -13.91 -7.19 -2.61
CA LYS A 103 -15.20 -7.71 -2.17
C LYS A 103 -15.23 -7.77 -0.64
N ARG A 104 -16.35 -7.36 -0.04
CA ARG A 104 -16.54 -7.34 1.42
C ARG A 104 -16.54 -8.72 2.07
N ASP A 105 -16.58 -9.78 1.26
CA ASP A 105 -16.79 -11.16 1.68
C ASP A 105 -15.70 -11.71 2.61
N TYR A 106 -14.50 -11.10 2.66
CA TYR A 106 -13.43 -11.49 3.61
C TYR A 106 -13.30 -10.56 4.84
N GLY A 107 -14.27 -9.66 5.07
CA GLY A 107 -14.45 -8.99 6.36
C GLY A 107 -13.46 -7.86 6.71
N TYR A 108 -12.60 -7.43 5.79
CA TYR A 108 -11.52 -6.47 6.07
C TYR A 108 -11.97 -5.14 6.67
N ALA A 109 -13.21 -4.72 6.36
CA ALA A 109 -13.73 -3.44 6.83
C ALA A 109 -13.77 -3.34 8.36
N ALA A 110 -13.89 -4.47 9.07
CA ALA A 110 -13.84 -4.52 10.53
C ALA A 110 -12.43 -4.22 11.11
N TYR A 111 -11.40 -4.32 10.27
CA TYR A 111 -9.99 -4.10 10.63
C TYR A 111 -9.43 -2.80 10.04
N LEU A 112 -10.26 -2.01 9.35
CA LEU A 112 -9.83 -0.76 8.75
C LEU A 112 -9.87 0.36 9.80
N THR A 113 -8.71 0.93 10.09
CA THR A 113 -8.55 2.05 11.03
C THR A 113 -8.09 3.29 10.26
N SER A 114 -8.08 4.48 10.88
CA SER A 114 -7.54 5.67 10.22
C SER A 114 -6.04 5.49 9.93
N PRO A 115 -5.44 6.18 8.94
CA PRO A 115 -4.00 6.09 8.71
C PRO A 115 -3.15 6.37 9.95
N GLN A 116 -3.56 7.34 10.77
CA GLN A 116 -2.87 7.69 12.01
C GLN A 116 -2.94 6.55 13.03
N GLN A 117 -4.10 5.92 13.17
CA GLN A 117 -4.25 4.76 14.04
C GLN A 117 -3.47 3.57 13.49
N ALA A 118 -3.51 3.33 12.17
CA ALA A 118 -2.73 2.26 11.54
C ALA A 118 -1.23 2.39 11.81
N LYS A 119 -0.67 3.61 11.83
CA LYS A 119 0.73 3.82 12.24
C LYS A 119 1.00 3.37 13.67
N ILE A 120 0.09 3.68 14.61
CA ILE A 120 0.20 3.27 16.01
C ILE A 120 0.09 1.74 16.10
N ASP A 121 -0.96 1.17 15.52
CA ASP A 121 -1.22 -0.28 15.52
C ASP A 121 -0.01 -1.06 14.95
N VAL A 122 0.60 -0.56 13.87
CA VAL A 122 1.78 -1.19 13.26
C VAL A 122 3.00 -1.11 14.17
N LEU A 123 3.26 0.04 14.80
CA LEU A 123 4.40 0.19 15.70
C LEU A 123 4.28 -0.68 16.96
N ASP A 124 3.05 -0.88 17.44
CA ASP A 124 2.79 -1.65 18.65
C ASP A 124 2.70 -3.17 18.41
N HIS A 125 2.37 -3.60 17.19
CA HIS A 125 1.98 -4.99 16.94
C HIS A 125 2.64 -5.68 15.74
N ALA A 126 3.34 -4.96 14.85
CA ALA A 126 3.98 -5.59 13.70
C ALA A 126 5.28 -6.30 14.09
N GLY A 127 5.46 -7.51 13.57
CA GLY A 127 6.65 -8.33 13.79
C GLY A 127 6.48 -9.38 14.90
N PRO A 128 7.53 -10.17 15.15
CA PRO A 128 7.50 -11.19 16.19
C PRO A 128 7.44 -10.58 17.60
N ASP A 129 6.60 -11.16 18.44
CA ASP A 129 6.55 -10.88 19.87
C ASP A 129 7.65 -11.67 20.59
N TYR A 130 8.75 -11.01 20.93
CA TYR A 130 9.87 -11.62 21.66
C TYR A 130 9.65 -11.69 23.18
N THR A 131 8.49 -11.28 23.70
CA THR A 131 8.18 -11.37 25.14
C THR A 131 7.58 -12.71 25.53
N LYS A 132 7.17 -13.52 24.55
CA LYS A 132 6.67 -14.87 24.73
C LYS A 132 7.78 -15.88 24.38
N ASN A 133 8.55 -16.28 25.41
CA ASN A 133 9.43 -17.45 25.36
C ASN A 133 8.66 -18.72 25.73
#